data_AF-A0AA40W7F8-F1
#
_entry.id   AF-A0AA40W7F8-F1
#
_cell.length_a   1.000
_cell.length_b   1.000
_cell.length_c   1.000
_cell.angle_alpha   90.00
_cell.angle_beta   90.00
_cell.angle_gamma   90.00
#
_symmetry.space_group_name_H-M   'P 1'
#
loop_
_entity.id
_entity.type
_entity.pdbx_description
1 polymer ?
#
loop_
_entity_poly.entity_id
_entity_poly.type
_entity_poly.pdbx_seq_one_letter_code
_entity_poly.pdbx_strand_id
1 'polypeptide(L)' 'GDNVAMTVKLLAPIAMEEGLRFAIREGGRTVGAGVVAKILK' A
#
# COMPACT_ATOMS: atom_id res chain seq x y z
N GLY A 1 1.01 7.76 15.67
CA GLY A 1 0.45 6.79 14.70
C GLY A 1 1.31 5.57 14.75
N ASP A 2 0.72 4.41 14.48
CA ASP A 2 1.38 3.12 14.63
C ASP A 2 1.91 2.64 13.29
N ASN A 3 3.08 2.00 13.31
CA ASN A 3 3.62 1.31 12.15
C ASN A 3 3.18 -0.14 12.21
N VAL A 4 2.62 -0.64 11.10
CA VAL A 4 2.17 -2.03 11.02
C VAL A 4 2.48 -2.59 9.64
N ALA A 5 2.94 -3.85 9.62
CA ALA A 5 3.04 -4.63 8.40
C ALA A 5 1.70 -5.33 8.15
N MET A 6 1.20 -5.28 6.92
CA MET A 6 -0.06 -5.91 6.55
C MET A 6 0.01 -6.47 5.13
N THR A 7 -0.75 -7.54 4.88
CA THR A 7 -0.97 -8.05 3.53
C THR A 7 -2.17 -7.34 2.91
N VAL A 8 -2.01 -6.84 1.69
CA VAL A 8 -3.05 -6.10 0.97
C VAL A 8 -3.36 -6.82 -0.34
N LYS A 9 -4.65 -6.99 -0.65
CA LYS A 9 -5.12 -7.49 -1.94
C LYS A 9 -5.73 -6.34 -2.73
N LEU A 10 -5.28 -6.15 -3.95
CA LEU A 10 -5.83 -5.14 -4.85
C LEU A 10 -7.05 -5.69 -5.60
N LEU A 11 -7.99 -4.81 -5.93
CA LEU A 11 -9.15 -5.14 -6.77
C LEU A 11 -8.74 -5.40 -8.22
N ALA A 12 -7.76 -4.64 -8.72
CA ALA A 12 -7.25 -4.73 -10.09
C ALA A 12 -5.72 -4.89 -10.07
N PRO A 13 -5.14 -5.54 -11.09
CA PRO A 13 -3.69 -5.65 -11.21
C PRO A 13 -3.07 -4.27 -11.49
N ILE A 14 -1.99 -3.98 -10.77
CA ILE A 14 -1.21 -2.75 -10.93
C ILE A 14 0.25 -3.17 -11.05
N ALA A 15 0.97 -2.60 -12.02
CA ALA A 15 2.42 -2.77 -12.11
C ALA A 15 3.08 -2.12 -10.89
N MET A 16 3.90 -2.90 -10.16
CA MET A 16 4.56 -2.44 -8.94
C MET A 16 5.89 -3.15 -8.74
N GLU A 17 6.75 -2.54 -7.92
CA GLU A 17 8.05 -3.06 -7.50
C GLU A 17 8.18 -2.94 -5.97
N GLU A 18 9.06 -3.75 -5.37
CA GLU A 18 9.41 -3.59 -3.95
C GLU A 18 10.09 -2.22 -3.73
N GLY A 19 9.78 -1.56 -2.62
CA GLY A 19 10.23 -0.19 -2.36
C GLY A 19 9.33 0.90 -2.97
N LEU A 20 8.35 0.56 -3.80
CA LEU A 20 7.38 1.53 -4.31
C LEU A 20 6.58 2.13 -3.15
N ARG A 21 6.51 3.46 -3.08
CA ARG A 21 5.73 4.19 -2.08
C ARG A 21 4.30 4.41 -2.55
N PHE A 22 3.35 4.37 -1.62
CA PHE A 22 1.94 4.64 -1.88
C PHE A 22 1.29 5.42 -0.73
N ALA A 23 0.12 5.99 -1.02
CA ALA A 23 -0.73 6.66 -0.04
C ALA A 23 -2.05 5.90 0.13
N ILE A 24 -2.56 5.84 1.36
CA ILE A 24 -3.87 5.29 1.68
C ILE A 24 -4.83 6.47 1.79
N ARG A 25 -5.93 6.43 1.02
CA ARG A 25 -6.92 7.51 0.98
C ARG A 25 -8.32 7.00 1.31
N GLU A 26 -9.01 7.76 2.14
CA GLU A 26 -10.41 7.54 2.50
C GLU A 26 -11.19 8.83 2.24
N GLY A 27 -12.27 8.77 1.46
CA GLY A 27 -13.08 9.95 1.12
C GLY A 27 -12.27 11.10 0.48
N GLY A 28 -11.19 10.79 -0.24
CA GLY A 28 -10.30 11.77 -0.86
C GLY A 28 -9.24 12.39 0.08
N ARG A 29 -9.22 12.04 1.37
CA ARG A 29 -8.19 12.48 2.32
C ARG A 29 -7.13 11.40 2.52
N THR A 30 -5.87 11.79 2.67
CA THR A 30 -4.78 10.86 2.98
C THR A 30 -4.81 10.52 4.46
N VAL A 31 -4.90 9.23 4.78
CA VAL A 31 -4.96 8.72 6.16
C VAL A 31 -3.72 7.90 6.54
N GLY A 32 -2.90 7.56 5.55
CA GLY A 32 -1.65 6.84 5.77
C GLY A 32 -0.75 6.83 4.54
N ALA A 33 0.48 6.36 4.74
CA ALA A 33 1.45 6.13 3.68
C ALA A 33 2.15 4.80 3.93
N GLY A 34 2.64 4.18 2.86
CA GLY A 34 3.31 2.89 2.94
C GLY A 34 4.34 2.70 1.85
N VAL A 35 5.07 1.60 1.98
CA VAL A 35 6.03 1.10 1.02
C VAL A 35 5.76 -0.37 0.76
N VAL A 36 5.84 -0.80 -0.49
CA VAL A 36 5.69 -2.21 -0.85
C VAL A 36 6.90 -2.97 -0.32
N ALA A 37 6.68 -3.82 0.70
CA ALA A 37 7.76 -4.62 1.29
C ALA A 37 8.05 -5.91 0.52
N LYS A 38 7.01 -6.57 -0.01
CA LYS A 38 7.12 -7.80 -0.79
C LYS A 38 5.88 -8.00 -1.66
N ILE A 39 6.07 -8.47 -2.89
CA ILE A 39 4.95 -8.83 -3.78
C ILE A 39 4.61 -10.31 -3.59
N LEU A 40 3.35 -10.60 -3.25
CA LEU A 40 2.83 -11.96 -3.10
C LEU A 40 2.12 -12.38 -4.39
N LYS A 41 2.34 -13.63 -4.83
CA LYS A 41 1.70 -14.21 -6.03
C LYS A 41 0.45 -14.99 -5.68
#